data_AF-A0A2R8CKU2-F1
#
_entry.id   AF-A0A2R8CKU2-F1
#
_cell.length_a   1.000
_cell.length_b   1.000
_cell.length_c   1.000
_cell.angle_alpha   90.00
_cell.angle_beta   90.00
_cell.angle_gamma   90.00
#
_symmetry.space_group_name_H-M   'P 1'
#
loop_
_entity.id
_entity.type
_entity.pdbx_description
1 polymer ?
#
loop_
_entity_poly.entity_id
_entity_poly.type
_entity_poly.pdbx_seq_one_letter_code
_entity_poly.pdbx_strand_id
1 'polypeptide(L)'
;MRRLNHRYLPVSALVAACITLSSVAQAGAPATPDKALANCPVAAYTMGLRYQQQSAEIRALQRQSWALATYRLKDILSEPQEGKPLAIITDLDETVIDNSALLVRDLNACHDYTSWDTWGGWEKEGEPTLIPGARAFLDYASDHDVAIYYISDRLEENHTHTMETLKALGLPQVDREHVLLLGPPKQARRASVEKDHRVVMQLGDTLHDFSEDFAKKSLNDEYQAVQDNAERFGTDWIVLPNATYGSWSDATLDSWDKPLTP
;
A
#
# COMPACT_ATOMS: atom_id res chain seq x y z
N MET A 1 -22.19 -75.83 19.66
CA MET A 1 -21.48 -76.99 19.10
C MET A 1 -22.11 -77.36 17.76
N ARG A 2 -21.40 -77.15 16.64
CA ARG A 2 -21.36 -78.05 15.47
C ARG A 2 -20.42 -77.46 14.43
N ARG A 3 -19.28 -78.13 14.27
CA ARG A 3 -18.38 -78.00 13.12
C ARG A 3 -19.10 -78.55 11.89
N LEU A 4 -18.83 -78.00 10.72
CA LEU A 4 -18.68 -78.81 9.51
C LEU A 4 -17.80 -78.13 8.48
N ASN A 5 -17.08 -79.00 7.78
CA ASN A 5 -15.83 -78.81 7.07
C ASN A 5 -16.05 -78.60 5.57
N HIS A 6 -15.05 -77.97 4.96
CA HIS A 6 -14.53 -78.15 3.60
C HIS A 6 -15.44 -77.88 2.39
N ARG A 7 -14.97 -77.04 1.46
CA ARG A 7 -14.13 -77.47 0.33
C ARG A 7 -13.68 -76.25 -0.49
N TYR A 8 -12.38 -76.20 -0.80
CA TYR A 8 -11.77 -75.26 -1.72
C TYR A 8 -11.95 -75.75 -3.17
N LEU A 9 -12.25 -74.82 -4.08
CA LEU A 9 -12.06 -74.93 -5.53
C LEU A 9 -11.57 -73.55 -6.01
N PRO A 10 -10.49 -73.46 -6.82
CA PRO A 10 -9.97 -72.19 -7.27
C PRO A 10 -10.76 -71.70 -8.49
N VAL A 11 -11.28 -70.49 -8.42
CA VAL A 11 -11.78 -69.78 -9.60
C VAL A 11 -10.71 -68.77 -10.01
N SER A 12 -10.09 -69.02 -11.15
CA SER A 12 -9.12 -68.14 -11.79
C SER A 12 -9.77 -66.78 -12.08
N ALA A 13 -9.30 -65.74 -11.41
CA ALA A 13 -9.71 -64.36 -11.69
C ALA A 13 -8.92 -63.84 -12.91
N LEU A 14 -9.60 -63.64 -14.03
CA LEU A 14 -9.11 -62.78 -15.11
C LEU A 14 -9.12 -61.34 -14.60
N VAL A 15 -7.93 -60.77 -14.39
CA VAL A 15 -7.77 -59.34 -14.15
C VAL A 15 -7.77 -58.64 -15.51
N ALA A 16 -8.90 -58.05 -15.87
CA ALA A 16 -8.97 -57.11 -16.98
C ALA A 16 -8.36 -55.77 -16.54
N ALA A 17 -7.13 -55.50 -16.98
CA ALA A 17 -6.46 -54.23 -16.75
C ALA A 17 -7.11 -53.15 -17.64
N CYS A 18 -7.98 -52.35 -17.04
CA CYS A 18 -8.53 -51.16 -17.66
C CYS A 18 -7.49 -50.03 -17.58
N ILE A 19 -6.75 -49.80 -18.67
CA ILE A 19 -5.78 -48.70 -18.76
C ILE A 19 -6.58 -47.42 -19.05
N THR A 20 -6.88 -46.65 -18.01
CA THR A 20 -7.38 -45.29 -18.16
C THR A 20 -6.20 -44.38 -18.50
N LEU A 21 -6.12 -43.93 -19.76
CA LEU A 21 -5.24 -42.86 -20.20
C LEU A 21 -5.72 -41.54 -19.59
N SER A 22 -5.21 -41.19 -18.41
CA SER A 22 -5.34 -39.85 -17.87
C SER A 22 -4.40 -38.93 -18.66
N SER A 23 -4.95 -38.11 -19.55
CA SER A 23 -4.24 -37.00 -20.17
C SER A 23 -3.90 -35.97 -19.10
N VAL A 24 -2.69 -36.03 -18.56
CA VAL A 24 -2.12 -34.95 -17.75
C VAL A 24 -1.98 -33.76 -18.69
N ALA A 25 -2.86 -32.77 -18.51
CA ALA A 25 -2.67 -31.47 -19.13
C ALA A 25 -1.34 -30.93 -18.60
N GLN A 26 -0.36 -30.81 -19.50
CA GLN A 26 0.91 -30.19 -19.21
C GLN A 26 0.64 -28.70 -18.99
N ALA A 27 0.37 -28.32 -17.74
CA ALA A 27 0.40 -26.93 -17.34
C ALA A 27 1.80 -26.42 -17.70
N GLY A 28 1.87 -25.53 -18.70
CA GLY A 28 3.12 -24.84 -19.01
C GLY A 28 3.64 -24.22 -17.73
N ALA A 29 4.90 -24.46 -17.40
CA ALA A 29 5.55 -23.76 -16.29
C ALA A 29 5.30 -22.25 -16.49
N PRO A 30 4.95 -21.49 -15.43
CA PRO A 30 4.87 -20.04 -15.55
C PRO A 30 6.19 -19.57 -16.13
N ALA A 31 6.14 -18.82 -17.22
CA ALA A 31 7.33 -18.21 -17.79
C ALA A 31 8.02 -17.45 -16.67
N THR A 32 9.29 -17.76 -16.40
CA THR A 32 10.11 -17.01 -15.45
C THR A 32 10.03 -15.53 -15.85
N PRO A 33 9.59 -14.62 -14.95
CA PRO A 33 9.37 -13.21 -15.25
C PRO A 33 10.59 -12.52 -15.90
N ASP A 34 11.78 -13.04 -15.61
CA ASP A 34 13.06 -12.47 -16.03
C ASP A 34 13.27 -12.39 -17.55
N LYS A 35 12.55 -13.16 -18.39
CA LYS A 35 12.69 -13.03 -19.86
C LYS A 35 11.86 -11.90 -20.46
N ALA A 36 10.76 -11.48 -19.82
CA ALA A 36 9.87 -10.45 -20.35
C ALA A 36 10.47 -9.03 -20.19
N LEU A 37 11.33 -8.83 -19.19
CA LEU A 37 11.89 -7.52 -18.84
C LEU A 37 13.23 -7.19 -19.51
N ALA A 38 13.80 -8.11 -20.30
CA ALA A 38 15.18 -8.01 -20.79
C ALA A 38 15.49 -6.76 -21.62
N ASN A 39 14.48 -6.14 -22.27
CA ASN A 39 14.60 -4.88 -23.02
C ASN A 39 13.59 -3.83 -22.55
N CYS A 40 13.10 -3.95 -21.33
CA CYS A 40 12.05 -3.10 -20.81
C CYS A 40 12.63 -1.92 -20.02
N PRO A 41 12.40 -0.65 -20.42
CA PRO A 41 12.95 0.51 -19.72
C PRO A 41 12.56 0.56 -18.23
N VAL A 42 11.34 0.11 -17.91
CA VAL A 42 10.82 0.11 -16.54
C VAL A 42 11.33 -1.08 -15.69
N ALA A 43 12.14 -1.97 -16.25
CA ALA A 43 12.75 -3.07 -15.50
C ALA A 43 13.57 -2.59 -14.30
N ALA A 44 14.09 -1.36 -14.34
CA ALA A 44 14.80 -0.73 -13.22
C ALA A 44 13.96 -0.67 -11.92
N TYR A 45 12.63 -0.60 -12.02
CA TYR A 45 11.73 -0.55 -10.86
C TYR A 45 11.56 -1.90 -10.14
N THR A 46 12.01 -3.00 -10.74
CA THR A 46 11.77 -4.37 -10.24
C THR A 46 12.27 -4.57 -8.80
N MET A 47 13.44 -4.03 -8.44
CA MET A 47 13.97 -4.20 -7.08
C MET A 47 13.19 -3.38 -6.05
N GLY A 48 12.78 -2.16 -6.39
CA GLY A 48 11.90 -1.34 -5.55
C GLY A 48 10.55 -2.03 -5.31
N LEU A 49 9.95 -2.60 -6.36
CA LEU A 49 8.70 -3.35 -6.25
C LEU A 49 8.84 -4.66 -5.46
N ARG A 50 9.96 -5.38 -5.59
CA ARG A 50 10.26 -6.55 -4.73
C ARG A 50 10.33 -6.13 -3.26
N TYR A 51 10.98 -5.00 -2.97
CA TYR A 51 11.02 -4.46 -1.61
C TYR A 51 9.62 -4.08 -1.11
N GLN A 52 8.87 -3.28 -1.88
CA GLN A 52 7.55 -2.78 -1.50
C GLN A 52 6.51 -3.90 -1.31
N GLN A 53 6.51 -4.91 -2.18
CA GLN A 53 5.45 -5.92 -2.20
C GLN A 53 5.79 -7.19 -1.40
N GLN A 54 7.07 -7.60 -1.39
CA GLN A 54 7.45 -8.94 -0.90
C GLN A 54 8.32 -8.92 0.35
N SER A 55 9.05 -7.84 0.64
CA SER A 55 9.97 -7.81 1.78
C SER A 55 9.22 -7.95 3.12
N ALA A 56 9.87 -8.55 4.11
CA ALA A 56 9.33 -8.53 5.46
C ALA A 56 9.59 -7.17 6.13
N GLU A 57 10.64 -6.49 5.69
CA GLU A 57 11.12 -5.19 6.14
C GLU A 57 10.07 -4.10 5.90
N ILE A 58 9.48 -4.02 4.70
CA ILE A 58 8.41 -3.05 4.43
C ILE A 58 7.22 -3.25 5.35
N ARG A 59 6.81 -4.50 5.59
CA ARG A 59 5.70 -4.83 6.49
C ARG A 59 6.03 -4.47 7.94
N ALA A 60 7.28 -4.63 8.36
CA ALA A 60 7.74 -4.23 9.68
C ALA A 60 7.73 -2.70 9.83
N LEU A 61 8.25 -1.96 8.85
CA LEU A 61 8.26 -0.50 8.84
C LEU A 61 6.85 0.10 8.80
N GLN A 62 5.96 -0.42 7.96
CA GLN A 62 4.55 -0.01 7.92
C GLN A 62 3.90 -0.20 9.30
N ARG A 63 4.07 -1.37 9.92
CA ARG A 63 3.56 -1.63 11.28
C ARG A 63 4.19 -0.71 12.33
N GLN A 64 5.49 -0.42 12.21
CA GLN A 64 6.18 0.50 13.11
C GLN A 64 5.60 1.91 13.02
N SER A 65 5.38 2.43 11.81
CA SER A 65 4.78 3.74 11.60
C SER A 65 3.37 3.82 12.19
N TRP A 66 2.50 2.83 11.93
CA TRP A 66 1.16 2.80 12.51
C TRP A 66 1.13 2.58 14.02
N ALA A 67 2.08 1.81 14.57
CA ALA A 67 2.23 1.65 16.02
C ALA A 67 2.68 2.96 16.68
N LEU A 68 3.61 3.70 16.05
CA LEU A 68 4.03 5.02 16.50
C LEU A 68 2.89 6.03 16.44
N ALA A 69 2.12 6.05 15.34
CA ALA A 69 0.92 6.87 15.23
C ALA A 69 -0.06 6.59 16.37
N THR A 70 -0.33 5.31 16.65
CA THR A 70 -1.22 4.90 17.75
C THR A 70 -0.69 5.36 19.11
N TYR A 71 0.62 5.24 19.34
CA TYR A 71 1.28 5.69 20.55
C TYR A 71 1.14 7.21 20.73
N ARG A 72 1.42 7.99 19.68
CA ARG A 72 1.29 9.45 19.70
C ARG A 72 -0.14 9.92 19.89
N LEU A 73 -1.10 9.28 19.24
CA LEU A 73 -2.51 9.64 19.41
C LEU A 73 -2.99 9.34 20.84
N LYS A 74 -2.55 8.25 21.46
CA LYS A 74 -2.81 7.97 22.88
C LYS A 74 -2.27 9.07 23.79
N ASP A 75 -1.02 9.50 23.58
CA ASP A 75 -0.41 10.59 24.34
C ASP A 75 -1.25 11.87 24.19
N ILE A 76 -1.62 12.23 22.95
CA ILE A 76 -2.45 13.41 22.66
C ILE A 76 -3.81 13.33 23.38
N LEU A 77 -4.47 12.17 23.34
CA LEU A 77 -5.79 11.95 23.96
C LEU A 77 -5.75 11.88 25.50
N SER A 78 -4.56 11.68 26.09
CA SER A 78 -4.39 11.66 27.54
C SER A 78 -4.40 13.06 28.18
N GLU A 79 -4.14 14.09 27.37
CA GLU A 79 -4.17 15.48 27.79
C GLU A 79 -5.59 16.06 27.71
N PRO A 80 -5.91 17.14 28.46
CA PRO A 80 -7.17 17.86 28.29
C PRO A 80 -7.33 18.39 26.85
N GLN A 81 -8.48 18.10 26.24
CA GLN A 81 -8.80 18.60 24.90
C GLN A 81 -9.45 19.99 25.01
N GLU A 82 -8.79 21.01 24.46
CA GLU A 82 -9.29 22.38 24.40
C GLU A 82 -9.45 22.85 22.96
N GLY A 83 -10.48 23.66 22.70
CA GLY A 83 -10.72 24.28 21.40
C GLY A 83 -11.52 23.41 20.44
N LYS A 84 -11.05 23.31 19.19
CA LYS A 84 -11.73 22.60 18.10
C LYS A 84 -11.67 21.08 18.30
N PRO A 85 -12.65 20.31 17.78
CA PRO A 85 -12.56 18.85 17.73
C PRO A 85 -11.28 18.40 17.03
N LEU A 86 -10.74 17.25 17.44
CA LEU A 86 -9.50 16.73 16.87
C LEU A 86 -9.75 16.09 15.52
N ALA A 87 -8.76 16.21 14.64
CA ALA A 87 -8.70 15.46 13.40
C ALA A 87 -7.32 14.87 13.16
N ILE A 88 -7.27 13.76 12.43
CA ILE A 88 -6.08 13.29 11.72
C ILE A 88 -6.32 13.39 10.22
N ILE A 89 -5.23 13.54 9.49
CA ILE A 89 -5.23 13.54 8.03
C ILE A 89 -4.35 12.39 7.57
N THR A 90 -4.83 11.57 6.65
CA THR A 90 -4.04 10.50 6.04
C THR A 90 -4.14 10.56 4.53
N ASP A 91 -3.02 10.33 3.84
CA ASP A 91 -3.06 9.90 2.44
C ASP A 91 -3.68 8.49 2.33
N LEU A 92 -4.01 8.06 1.10
CA LEU A 92 -4.51 6.73 0.80
C LEU A 92 -3.44 5.82 0.20
N ASP A 93 -2.90 6.17 -0.96
CA ASP A 93 -2.12 5.26 -1.80
C ASP A 93 -0.72 5.08 -1.23
N GLU A 94 -0.30 3.82 -1.03
CA GLU A 94 0.97 3.48 -0.38
C GLU A 94 1.08 3.93 1.10
N THR A 95 0.00 4.50 1.65
CA THR A 95 -0.16 4.87 3.08
C THR A 95 -1.17 3.96 3.80
N VAL A 96 -2.44 4.02 3.40
CA VAL A 96 -3.54 3.19 3.95
C VAL A 96 -3.79 1.95 3.10
N ILE A 97 -3.70 2.09 1.77
CA ILE A 97 -3.96 1.02 0.81
C ILE A 97 -2.73 0.72 -0.04
N ASP A 98 -2.51 -0.56 -0.31
CA ASP A 98 -1.42 -1.10 -1.11
C ASP A 98 -1.91 -1.29 -2.56
N ASN A 99 -1.30 -0.53 -3.47
CA ASN A 99 -1.57 -0.58 -4.91
C ASN A 99 -0.49 -1.35 -5.67
N SER A 100 0.44 -2.03 -5.01
CA SER A 100 1.57 -2.71 -5.66
C SER A 100 1.14 -3.72 -6.72
N ALA A 101 -0.09 -4.26 -6.64
CA ALA A 101 -0.67 -5.10 -7.68
C ALA A 101 -0.80 -4.37 -9.04
N LEU A 102 -1.23 -3.11 -9.04
CA LEU A 102 -1.23 -2.24 -10.22
C LEU A 102 0.18 -2.06 -10.77
N LEU A 103 1.11 -1.68 -9.89
CA LEU A 103 2.49 -1.38 -10.28
C LEU A 103 3.18 -2.60 -10.91
N VAL A 104 2.96 -3.79 -10.34
CA VAL A 104 3.49 -5.05 -10.89
C VAL A 104 2.79 -5.45 -12.19
N ARG A 105 1.48 -5.22 -12.34
CA ARG A 105 0.78 -5.44 -13.61
C ARG A 105 1.43 -4.61 -14.72
N ASP A 106 1.66 -3.33 -14.47
CA ASP A 106 2.22 -2.40 -15.46
C ASP A 106 3.68 -2.74 -15.76
N LEU A 107 4.48 -3.06 -14.74
CA LEU A 107 5.84 -3.59 -14.93
C LEU A 107 5.85 -4.81 -15.85
N ASN A 108 4.96 -5.79 -15.61
CA ASN A 108 4.86 -7.00 -16.42
C ASN A 108 4.42 -6.72 -17.87
N ALA A 109 3.66 -5.65 -18.09
CA ALA A 109 3.28 -5.16 -19.41
C ALA A 109 4.35 -4.26 -20.07
N CYS A 110 5.49 -4.06 -19.41
CA CYS A 110 6.51 -3.09 -19.78
C CYS A 110 5.97 -1.66 -19.93
N HIS A 111 5.04 -1.31 -19.05
CA HIS A 111 4.41 -0.01 -18.97
C HIS A 111 4.87 0.74 -17.72
N ASP A 112 5.07 2.04 -17.86
CA ASP A 112 5.48 2.91 -16.76
C ASP A 112 4.28 3.32 -15.93
N TYR A 113 4.14 2.72 -14.74
CA TYR A 113 3.06 3.05 -13.81
C TYR A 113 3.12 4.50 -13.30
N THR A 114 4.26 5.20 -13.46
CA THR A 114 4.42 6.61 -13.11
C THR A 114 3.89 7.57 -14.18
N SER A 115 3.40 7.05 -15.30
CA SER A 115 2.68 7.85 -16.31
C SER A 115 1.22 8.14 -15.94
N TRP A 116 0.70 7.49 -14.89
CA TRP A 116 -0.61 7.69 -14.27
C TRP A 116 -1.84 7.38 -15.16
N ASP A 117 -1.64 6.95 -16.41
CA ASP A 117 -2.69 6.72 -17.40
C ASP A 117 -3.55 5.46 -17.12
N THR A 118 -3.02 4.52 -16.34
CA THR A 118 -3.74 3.28 -15.98
C THR A 118 -4.43 3.32 -14.61
N TRP A 119 -4.15 4.34 -13.80
CA TRP A 119 -4.66 4.47 -12.43
C TRP A 119 -6.17 4.69 -12.39
N GLY A 120 -6.71 5.47 -13.33
CA GLY A 120 -8.15 5.70 -13.40
C GLY A 120 -8.97 4.42 -13.63
N GLY A 121 -8.40 3.42 -14.32
CA GLY A 121 -9.00 2.09 -14.43
C GLY A 121 -8.86 1.27 -13.13
N TRP A 122 -7.68 1.34 -12.51
CA TRP A 122 -7.43 0.67 -11.21
C TRP A 122 -8.32 1.20 -10.08
N GLU A 123 -8.59 2.50 -10.02
CA GLU A 123 -9.49 3.08 -9.02
C GLU A 123 -10.94 2.60 -9.16
N LYS A 124 -11.35 2.19 -10.37
CA LYS A 124 -12.71 1.69 -10.67
C LYS A 124 -12.85 0.19 -10.49
N GLU A 125 -11.84 -0.56 -10.92
CA GLU A 125 -11.91 -2.03 -11.11
C GLU A 125 -10.90 -2.79 -10.25
N GLY A 126 -9.95 -2.09 -9.64
CA GLY A 126 -8.90 -2.67 -8.82
C GLY A 126 -9.39 -3.12 -7.45
N GLU A 127 -8.64 -4.07 -6.89
CA GLU A 127 -8.88 -4.60 -5.55
C GLU A 127 -7.61 -4.36 -4.70
N PRO A 128 -7.33 -3.10 -4.30
CA PRO A 128 -6.19 -2.83 -3.42
C PRO A 128 -6.40 -3.50 -2.06
N THR A 129 -5.31 -3.73 -1.34
CA THR A 129 -5.35 -4.31 0.01
C THR A 129 -4.96 -3.30 1.07
N LEU A 130 -5.21 -3.58 2.34
CA LEU A 130 -4.81 -2.67 3.42
C LEU A 130 -3.34 -2.80 3.74
N ILE A 131 -2.68 -1.66 3.94
CA ILE A 131 -1.35 -1.61 4.52
C ILE A 131 -1.43 -2.10 5.99
N PRO A 132 -0.53 -3.01 6.42
CA PRO A 132 -0.55 -3.58 7.76
C PRO A 132 -0.49 -2.52 8.87
N GLY A 133 -1.55 -2.45 9.68
CA GLY A 133 -1.66 -1.53 10.82
C GLY A 133 -2.62 -0.36 10.59
N ALA A 134 -2.89 0.02 9.33
CA ALA A 134 -3.72 1.17 8.99
C ALA A 134 -5.12 1.09 9.61
N ARG A 135 -5.86 0.01 9.34
CA ARG A 135 -7.22 -0.17 9.87
C ARG A 135 -7.28 -0.11 11.40
N ALA A 136 -6.34 -0.77 12.09
CA ALA A 136 -6.34 -0.79 13.55
C ALA A 136 -6.14 0.61 14.17
N PHE A 137 -5.30 1.45 13.55
CA PHE A 137 -5.12 2.84 13.98
C PHE A 137 -6.35 3.70 13.65
N LEU A 138 -6.91 3.55 12.45
CA LEU A 138 -8.07 4.35 12.02
C LEU A 138 -9.32 4.00 12.84
N ASP A 139 -9.56 2.72 13.12
CA ASP A 139 -10.61 2.29 14.04
C ASP A 139 -10.39 2.89 15.43
N TYR A 140 -9.15 2.85 15.95
CA TYR A 140 -8.82 3.47 17.24
C TYR A 140 -9.11 4.97 17.27
N ALA A 141 -8.73 5.72 16.23
CA ALA A 141 -9.03 7.14 16.13
C ALA A 141 -10.55 7.40 16.10
N SER A 142 -11.28 6.63 15.31
CA SER A 142 -12.75 6.76 15.20
C SER A 142 -13.47 6.40 16.50
N ASP A 143 -13.02 5.38 17.22
CA ASP A 143 -13.59 4.96 18.51
C ASP A 143 -13.36 5.98 19.64
N HIS A 144 -12.46 6.95 19.43
CA HIS A 144 -12.13 8.02 20.37
C HIS A 144 -12.56 9.41 19.85
N ASP A 145 -13.58 9.45 18.99
CA ASP A 145 -14.18 10.68 18.47
C ASP A 145 -13.18 11.62 17.75
N VAL A 146 -12.12 11.05 17.16
CA VAL A 146 -11.18 11.80 16.31
C VAL A 146 -11.65 11.71 14.86
N ALA A 147 -11.86 12.87 14.24
CA ALA A 147 -12.24 12.94 12.83
C ALA A 147 -11.09 12.45 11.94
N ILE A 148 -11.41 11.69 10.90
CA ILE A 148 -10.45 11.11 9.97
C ILE A 148 -10.71 11.70 8.60
N TYR A 149 -9.73 12.45 8.07
CA TYR A 149 -9.79 12.97 6.71
C TYR A 149 -8.80 12.23 5.81
N TYR A 150 -9.33 11.56 4.79
CA TYR A 150 -8.55 10.91 3.73
C TYR A 150 -8.29 11.93 2.62
N ILE A 151 -7.08 12.50 2.57
CA ILE A 151 -6.68 13.47 1.54
C ILE A 151 -5.78 12.77 0.54
N SER A 152 -6.33 12.43 -0.63
CA SER A 152 -5.64 11.63 -1.65
C SER A 152 -5.69 12.32 -3.01
N ASP A 153 -4.70 12.04 -3.86
CA ASP A 153 -4.67 12.52 -5.24
C ASP A 153 -5.28 11.55 -6.25
N ARG A 154 -6.04 10.55 -5.78
CA ARG A 154 -7.00 9.80 -6.62
C ARG A 154 -7.97 10.75 -7.32
N LEU A 155 -8.49 10.32 -8.47
CA LEU A 155 -9.29 11.16 -9.34
C LEU A 155 -10.67 11.47 -8.72
N GLU A 156 -11.08 12.75 -8.71
CA GLU A 156 -12.42 13.14 -8.24
C GLU A 156 -13.54 12.52 -9.09
N GLU A 157 -13.31 12.26 -10.38
CA GLU A 157 -14.27 11.53 -11.23
C GLU A 157 -14.52 10.09 -10.75
N ASN A 158 -13.59 9.53 -9.97
CA ASN A 158 -13.67 8.17 -9.39
C ASN A 158 -14.04 8.19 -7.91
N HIS A 159 -14.53 9.31 -7.38
CA HIS A 159 -14.80 9.47 -5.94
C HIS A 159 -15.72 8.38 -5.38
N THR A 160 -16.82 8.07 -6.08
CA THR A 160 -17.73 7.00 -5.69
C THR A 160 -17.03 5.64 -5.59
N HIS A 161 -16.23 5.27 -6.60
CA HIS A 161 -15.50 4.00 -6.61
C HIS A 161 -14.43 3.92 -5.52
N THR A 162 -13.74 5.03 -5.26
CA THR A 162 -12.80 5.13 -4.14
C THR A 162 -13.52 4.90 -2.82
N MET A 163 -14.64 5.57 -2.55
CA MET A 163 -15.41 5.34 -1.32
C MET A 163 -15.95 3.91 -1.21
N GLU A 164 -16.42 3.31 -2.30
CA GLU A 164 -16.86 1.91 -2.32
C GLU A 164 -15.71 0.97 -1.94
N THR A 165 -14.53 1.21 -2.47
CA THR A 165 -13.30 0.47 -2.14
C THR A 165 -12.95 0.61 -0.66
N LEU A 166 -12.88 1.84 -0.13
CA LEU A 166 -12.55 2.08 1.28
C LEU A 166 -13.59 1.45 2.23
N LYS A 167 -14.87 1.47 1.87
CA LYS A 167 -15.95 0.78 2.61
C LYS A 167 -15.80 -0.73 2.55
N ALA A 168 -15.46 -1.30 1.40
CA ALA A 168 -15.22 -2.73 1.25
C ALA A 168 -14.01 -3.20 2.09
N LEU A 169 -13.00 -2.34 2.25
CA LEU A 169 -11.87 -2.56 3.15
C LEU A 169 -12.21 -2.36 4.64
N GLY A 170 -13.43 -1.91 4.95
CA GLY A 170 -13.92 -1.73 6.30
C GLY A 170 -13.29 -0.56 7.04
N LEU A 171 -12.93 0.51 6.32
CA LEU A 171 -12.39 1.73 6.91
C LEU A 171 -13.50 2.62 7.51
N PRO A 172 -13.24 3.32 8.62
CA PRO A 172 -14.23 4.18 9.28
C PRO A 172 -14.37 5.53 8.56
N GLN A 173 -15.47 6.24 8.83
CA GLN A 173 -15.71 7.62 8.39
C GLN A 173 -15.58 7.82 6.87
N VAL A 174 -16.01 6.84 6.07
CA VAL A 174 -15.93 6.92 4.59
C VAL A 174 -17.19 7.57 4.01
N ASP A 175 -17.13 8.88 3.82
CA ASP A 175 -18.14 9.68 3.14
C ASP A 175 -17.50 10.85 2.36
N ARG A 176 -18.32 11.67 1.69
CA ARG A 176 -17.84 12.78 0.86
C ARG A 176 -17.26 13.96 1.64
N GLU A 177 -17.54 14.06 2.94
CA GLU A 177 -16.97 15.10 3.80
C GLU A 177 -15.55 14.72 4.22
N HIS A 178 -15.35 13.44 4.53
CA HIS A 178 -14.08 12.92 5.05
C HIS A 178 -13.12 12.43 3.95
N VAL A 179 -13.61 12.09 2.76
CA VAL A 179 -12.77 11.67 1.62
C VAL A 179 -12.60 12.84 0.64
N LEU A 180 -11.42 13.47 0.67
CA LEU A 180 -11.10 14.67 -0.11
C LEU A 180 -10.09 14.33 -1.23
N LEU A 181 -10.61 14.02 -2.41
CA LEU A 181 -9.82 13.59 -3.56
C LEU A 181 -9.20 14.76 -4.36
N LEU A 182 -8.53 14.44 -5.47
CA LEU A 182 -7.82 15.41 -6.29
C LEU A 182 -8.75 16.52 -6.82
N GLY A 183 -8.47 17.74 -6.39
CA GLY A 183 -9.06 18.96 -6.93
C GLY A 183 -8.08 20.11 -6.75
N PRO A 184 -8.21 20.92 -5.69
CA PRO A 184 -7.16 21.85 -5.32
C PRO A 184 -5.95 21.10 -4.71
N PRO A 185 -4.76 21.73 -4.58
CA PRO A 185 -3.60 21.11 -3.93
C PRO A 185 -3.90 20.59 -2.52
N LYS A 186 -3.19 19.55 -2.05
CA LYS A 186 -3.41 18.95 -0.72
C LYS A 186 -3.38 20.00 0.40
N GLN A 187 -2.52 21.01 0.31
CA GLN A 187 -2.49 22.11 1.28
C GLN A 187 -3.83 22.84 1.43
N ALA A 188 -4.55 23.09 0.34
CA ALA A 188 -5.86 23.74 0.41
C ALA A 188 -6.92 22.83 1.03
N ARG A 189 -6.83 21.51 0.79
CA ARG A 189 -7.70 20.49 1.43
C ARG A 189 -7.39 20.38 2.93
N ARG A 190 -6.12 20.35 3.32
CA ARG A 190 -5.69 20.42 4.74
C ARG A 190 -6.22 21.67 5.42
N ALA A 191 -6.02 22.84 4.80
CA ALA A 191 -6.52 24.10 5.32
C ALA A 191 -8.05 24.15 5.46
N SER A 192 -8.82 23.40 4.65
CA SER A 192 -10.26 23.26 4.87
C SER A 192 -10.60 22.46 6.12
N VAL A 193 -9.84 21.43 6.46
CA VAL A 193 -10.02 20.65 7.69
C VAL A 193 -9.66 21.51 8.91
N GLU A 194 -8.55 22.25 8.85
CA GLU A 194 -8.06 23.11 9.94
C GLU A 194 -9.01 24.27 10.30
N LYS A 195 -9.97 24.61 9.43
CA LYS A 195 -11.00 25.61 9.72
C LYS A 195 -11.91 25.17 10.87
N ASP A 196 -12.25 23.89 10.92
CA ASP A 196 -13.23 23.37 11.87
C ASP A 196 -12.62 22.38 12.87
N HIS A 197 -11.43 21.85 12.57
CA HIS A 197 -10.72 20.88 13.41
C HIS A 197 -9.33 21.37 13.84
N ARG A 198 -8.85 20.82 14.96
CA ARG A 198 -7.44 20.83 15.31
C ARG A 198 -6.79 19.57 14.73
N VAL A 199 -6.05 19.72 13.64
CA VAL A 199 -5.31 18.59 13.05
C VAL A 199 -4.12 18.26 13.95
N VAL A 200 -4.12 17.07 14.54
CA VAL A 200 -3.09 16.64 15.50
C VAL A 200 -2.09 15.66 14.90
N MET A 201 -2.39 15.10 13.73
CA MET A 201 -1.51 14.16 13.05
C MET A 201 -1.76 14.14 11.54
N GLN A 202 -0.68 13.99 10.79
CA GLN A 202 -0.68 13.77 9.35
C GLN A 202 0.09 12.49 9.05
N LEU A 203 -0.44 11.65 8.16
CA LEU A 203 0.16 10.36 7.79
C LEU A 203 0.25 10.25 6.27
N GLY A 204 1.39 9.81 5.75
CA GLY A 204 1.64 9.79 4.32
C GLY A 204 2.95 9.09 3.96
N ASP A 205 3.09 8.67 2.71
CA ASP A 205 4.30 8.05 2.16
C ASP A 205 5.19 9.05 1.40
N THR A 206 4.62 10.20 1.03
CA THR A 206 5.29 11.26 0.28
C THR A 206 5.27 12.57 1.04
N LEU A 207 6.36 13.35 0.94
CA LEU A 207 6.55 14.51 1.83
C LEU A 207 5.51 15.63 1.62
N HIS A 208 4.91 15.71 0.43
CA HIS A 208 3.85 16.69 0.13
C HIS A 208 2.53 16.41 0.87
N ASP A 209 2.39 15.23 1.48
CA ASP A 209 1.27 14.89 2.38
C ASP A 209 1.30 15.75 3.65
N PHE A 210 2.48 16.20 4.06
CA PHE A 210 2.69 16.89 5.33
C PHE A 210 2.72 18.42 5.21
N SER A 211 3.32 18.96 4.14
CA SER A 211 3.45 20.40 3.92
C SER A 211 3.56 20.75 2.44
N GLU A 212 3.11 21.95 2.06
CA GLU A 212 3.38 22.51 0.73
C GLU A 212 4.87 22.84 0.51
N ASP A 213 5.66 22.90 1.58
CA ASP A 213 7.10 23.11 1.51
C ASP A 213 7.83 22.01 0.73
N PHE A 214 7.19 20.86 0.52
CA PHE A 214 7.71 19.75 -0.30
C PHE A 214 7.08 19.67 -1.69
N ALA A 215 6.06 20.48 -1.99
CA ALA A 215 5.36 20.40 -3.27
C ALA A 215 6.16 21.09 -4.39
N LYS A 216 6.47 20.34 -5.46
CA LYS A 216 7.16 20.85 -6.67
C LYS A 216 8.53 21.48 -6.36
N LYS A 217 9.27 20.85 -5.46
CA LYS A 217 10.60 21.28 -5.02
C LYS A 217 11.71 20.51 -5.70
N SER A 218 12.92 21.06 -5.67
CA SER A 218 14.11 20.27 -6.02
C SER A 218 14.44 19.29 -4.88
N LEU A 219 15.16 18.21 -5.19
CA LEU A 219 15.58 17.24 -4.17
C LEU A 219 16.39 17.89 -3.03
N ASN A 220 17.20 18.90 -3.33
CA ASN A 220 17.95 19.65 -2.32
C ASN A 220 17.04 20.49 -1.42
N ASP A 221 16.00 21.10 -1.99
CA ASP A 221 15.02 21.85 -1.21
C ASP A 221 14.21 20.90 -0.30
N GLU A 222 13.86 19.71 -0.81
CA GLU A 222 13.20 18.67 0.00
C GLU A 222 14.09 18.21 1.16
N TYR A 223 15.38 17.98 0.91
CA TYR A 223 16.34 17.65 1.98
C TYR A 223 16.43 18.76 3.03
N GLN A 224 16.50 20.02 2.63
CA GLN A 224 16.52 21.14 3.57
C GLN A 224 15.22 21.22 4.37
N ALA A 225 14.07 21.08 3.71
CA ALA A 225 12.78 21.10 4.39
C ALA A 225 12.59 19.92 5.36
N VAL A 226 13.19 18.75 5.09
CA VAL A 226 13.27 17.64 6.05
C VAL A 226 14.08 18.04 7.29
N GLN A 227 15.22 18.72 7.11
CA GLN A 227 16.01 19.20 8.25
C GLN A 227 15.27 20.27 9.05
N ASP A 228 14.63 21.22 8.37
CA ASP A 228 13.91 22.33 9.00
C ASP A 228 12.69 21.83 9.80
N ASN A 229 12.12 20.69 9.42
CA ASN A 229 10.97 20.06 10.09
C ASN A 229 11.34 18.78 10.85
N ALA A 230 12.62 18.54 11.15
CA ALA A 230 13.09 17.27 11.73
C ALA A 230 12.30 16.82 12.98
N GLU A 231 11.88 17.76 13.83
CA GLU A 231 11.15 17.48 15.08
C GLU A 231 9.70 17.02 14.87
N ARG A 232 9.13 17.24 13.68
CA ARG A 232 7.76 16.84 13.31
C ARG A 232 7.67 15.34 13.01
N PHE A 233 8.70 14.79 12.37
CA PHE A 233 8.73 13.39 11.94
C PHE A 233 8.73 12.44 13.14
N GLY A 234 7.73 11.55 13.18
CA GLY A 234 7.50 10.64 14.30
C GLY A 234 6.82 11.29 15.52
N THR A 235 6.46 12.58 15.44
CA THR A 235 5.70 13.31 16.46
C THR A 235 4.26 13.50 15.99
N ASP A 236 4.05 14.32 14.98
CA ASP A 236 2.76 14.60 14.36
C ASP A 236 2.77 14.38 12.84
N TRP A 237 3.94 14.16 12.23
CA TRP A 237 4.09 13.65 10.86
C TRP A 237 4.58 12.21 10.90
N ILE A 238 3.73 11.27 10.47
CA ILE A 238 4.05 9.85 10.46
C ILE A 238 4.29 9.41 9.02
N VAL A 239 5.54 9.06 8.72
CA VAL A 239 5.96 8.66 7.37
C VAL A 239 5.80 7.16 7.17
N LEU A 240 5.21 6.78 6.04
CA LEU A 240 5.15 5.41 5.55
C LEU A 240 6.22 5.21 4.46
N PRO A 241 6.86 4.04 4.39
CA PRO A 241 7.86 3.78 3.37
C PRO A 241 7.22 3.52 2.00
N ASN A 242 7.68 4.22 0.98
CA ASN A 242 7.40 3.92 -0.42
C ASN A 242 8.69 3.93 -1.25
N ALA A 243 9.06 2.77 -1.78
CA ALA A 243 10.24 2.59 -2.62
C ALA A 243 9.92 2.48 -4.12
N THR A 244 8.70 2.84 -4.54
CA THR A 244 8.21 2.58 -5.90
C THR A 244 8.09 3.81 -6.78
N TYR A 245 7.80 4.97 -6.22
CA TYR A 245 7.75 6.25 -6.92
C TYR A 245 7.97 7.42 -5.95
N GLY A 246 8.23 8.60 -6.50
CA GLY A 246 8.44 9.84 -5.77
C GLY A 246 9.35 10.82 -6.52
N SER A 247 9.53 12.02 -5.99
CA SER A 247 10.43 13.06 -6.52
C SER A 247 11.87 12.57 -6.71
N TRP A 248 12.27 11.57 -5.92
CA TRP A 248 13.60 10.96 -5.92
C TRP A 248 13.83 9.95 -7.06
N SER A 249 12.81 9.55 -7.82
CA SER A 249 12.88 8.41 -8.77
C SER A 249 13.91 8.58 -9.88
N ASP A 250 14.18 9.82 -10.29
CA ASP A 250 15.15 10.18 -11.34
C ASP A 250 16.46 10.75 -10.77
N ALA A 251 16.67 10.67 -9.46
CA ALA A 251 17.87 11.19 -8.80
C ALA A 251 19.12 10.43 -9.26
N THR A 252 20.21 11.17 -9.50
CA THR A 252 21.52 10.55 -9.76
C THR A 252 22.08 9.99 -8.46
N LEU A 253 22.56 8.74 -8.49
CA LEU A 253 23.21 8.11 -7.35
C LEU A 253 24.69 8.49 -7.27
N ASP A 254 25.17 8.80 -6.07
CA ASP A 254 26.58 9.01 -5.79
C ASP A 254 27.33 7.68 -5.67
N SER A 255 28.46 7.56 -6.36
CA SER A 255 29.32 6.37 -6.29
C SER A 255 30.51 6.59 -5.38
N TRP A 256 30.91 5.56 -4.63
CA TRP A 256 32.23 5.55 -4.01
C TRP A 256 33.31 5.47 -5.10
N ASP A 257 34.14 6.51 -5.21
CA ASP A 257 35.22 6.59 -6.20
C ASP A 257 36.43 5.71 -5.81
N LYS A 258 36.21 4.40 -5.78
CA LYS A 258 37.25 3.39 -5.66
C LYS A 258 37.01 2.29 -6.71
N PRO A 259 38.04 1.87 -7.46
CA PRO A 259 37.91 0.76 -8.38
C PRO A 259 37.45 -0.53 -7.68
N LEU A 260 36.61 -1.29 -8.35
CA LEU A 260 36.25 -2.64 -7.93
C LEU A 260 37.54 -3.47 -7.77
N THR A 261 37.83 -3.88 -6.55
CA THR A 261 38.97 -4.75 -6.22
C THR A 261 38.38 -6.09 -5.75
N PRO A 262 38.61 -7.20 -6.49
CA PRO A 262 38.14 -8.53 -6.11
C PRO A 262 38.70 -9.04 -4.77
#